data_AF-A0A2S9GMH1-F1
#
_entry.id   AF-A0A2S9GMH1-F1
#
_cell.length_a   1.000
_cell.length_b   1.000
_cell.length_c   1.000
_cell.angle_alpha   90.00
_cell.angle_beta   90.00
_cell.angle_gamma   90.00
#
_symmetry.space_group_name_H-M   'P 1'
#
loop_
_entity.id
_entity.type
_entity.pdbx_description
1 polymer ?
#
loop_
_entity_poly.entity_id
_entity_poly.type
_entity_poly.pdbx_seq_one_letter_code
_entity_poly.pdbx_strand_id
1 'polypeptide(L)' 'TENFRSFVLPKDDPTGSTYFDAIPLKRGGEPAEVGRTCVFLASGAADYINGTTIEIDGGMMPGVLYDSGLKTITDLL' A
#
# COMPACT_ATOMS: atom_id res chain seq x y z
N THR A 1 8.47 12.22 -3.91
CA THR A 1 9.84 12.75 -4.10
C THR A 1 10.05 13.21 -5.55
N GLU A 2 11.10 13.96 -5.87
CA GLU A 2 11.41 14.34 -7.26
C GLU A 2 11.63 13.11 -8.15
N ASN A 3 12.42 12.14 -7.67
CA ASN A 3 12.64 10.87 -8.39
C ASN A 3 11.34 10.16 -8.74
N PHE A 4 10.38 10.10 -7.81
CA PHE A 4 9.07 9.49 -8.10
C PHE A 4 8.37 10.23 -9.24
N ARG A 5 8.34 11.56 -9.20
CA ARG A 5 7.69 12.37 -10.24
C ARG A 5 8.36 12.22 -11.60
N SER A 6 9.69 12.07 -11.66
CA SER A 6 10.42 11.95 -12.93
C SER A 6 10.40 10.54 -13.53
N PHE A 7 10.32 9.49 -12.71
CA PHE A 7 10.40 8.09 -13.18
C PHE A 7 9.05 7.39 -13.28
N VAL A 8 8.05 7.79 -12.47
CA VAL A 8 6.78 7.06 -12.37
C VAL A 8 5.64 7.79 -13.08
N LEU A 9 5.58 9.12 -12.95
CA LEU A 9 4.45 9.87 -13.47
C LEU A 9 4.60 10.13 -15.00
N PRO A 10 3.50 10.05 -15.76
CA PRO A 10 3.49 10.44 -17.17
C PRO A 10 3.89 11.91 -17.33
N LYS A 11 4.59 12.24 -18.42
CA LYS A 11 5.01 13.63 -18.72
C LYS A 11 3.82 14.57 -18.91
N ASP A 12 2.71 14.04 -19.40
CA ASP A 12 1.44 14.72 -19.64
C ASP A 12 0.51 14.75 -18.42
N ASP A 13 0.83 14.01 -17.34
CA ASP A 13 0.17 14.08 -16.02
C ASP A 13 1.21 14.24 -14.90
N PRO A 14 1.87 15.40 -14.79
CA PRO A 14 2.93 15.64 -13.80
C PRO A 14 2.42 15.63 -12.36
N THR A 15 1.11 15.78 -12.18
CA THR A 15 0.42 15.67 -10.88
C THR A 15 0.08 14.23 -10.51
N GLY A 16 0.08 13.32 -11.48
CA GLY A 16 -0.28 11.91 -11.30
C GLY A 16 -1.77 11.71 -10.97
N SER A 17 -2.64 12.63 -11.37
CA SER A 17 -4.09 12.56 -11.09
C SER A 17 -4.70 11.21 -11.49
N THR A 18 -4.39 10.74 -12.71
CA THR A 18 -4.91 9.46 -13.23
C THR A 18 -4.26 8.27 -12.50
N TYR A 19 -2.97 8.38 -12.19
CA TYR A 19 -2.24 7.34 -11.48
C TYR A 19 -2.79 7.13 -10.06
N PHE A 20 -3.06 8.22 -9.35
CA PHE A 20 -3.54 8.18 -7.97
C PHE A 20 -5.02 7.84 -7.85
N ASP A 21 -5.81 7.89 -8.94
CA ASP A 21 -7.20 7.44 -8.91
C ASP A 21 -7.35 5.97 -8.55
N ALA A 22 -6.37 5.13 -8.89
CA ALA A 22 -6.34 3.73 -8.48
C ALA A 22 -5.93 3.51 -7.01
N ILE A 23 -5.37 4.54 -6.35
CA ILE A 23 -4.93 4.46 -4.96
C ILE A 23 -6.03 5.00 -4.04
N PRO A 24 -6.52 4.24 -3.04
CA PRO A 24 -7.54 4.72 -2.10
C PRO A 24 -7.17 6.01 -1.37
N LEU A 25 -5.91 6.20 -1.00
CA LEU A 25 -5.43 7.45 -0.39
C LEU A 25 -5.30 8.63 -1.38
N LYS A 26 -5.45 8.41 -2.68
CA LYS A 26 -5.40 9.45 -3.73
C LYS A 26 -4.12 10.28 -3.75
N ARG A 27 -3.01 9.71 -3.26
CA ARG A 27 -1.70 10.37 -3.23
C ARG A 27 -0.58 9.34 -3.15
N GLY A 28 0.62 9.79 -3.50
CA GLY A 28 1.85 9.07 -3.20
C GLY A 28 2.14 9.05 -1.70
N GLY A 29 2.81 8.00 -1.25
CA GLY A 29 3.37 7.94 0.09
C GLY A 29 4.58 8.85 0.25
N GLU A 30 4.80 9.35 1.46
CA GLU A 30 6.03 10.08 1.80
C GLU A 30 7.07 9.13 2.43
N PRO A 31 8.38 9.37 2.22
CA PRO A 31 9.44 8.53 2.81
C PRO A 31 9.32 8.36 4.33
N ALA A 32 8.84 9.40 5.02
CA ALA A 32 8.60 9.36 6.45
C ALA A 32 7.52 8.34 6.86
N GLU A 33 6.56 8.01 5.99
CA GLU A 33 5.51 7.04 6.28
C GLU A 33 6.05 5.61 6.28
N VAL A 34 6.93 5.30 5.34
CA VAL A 34 7.72 4.04 5.35
C VAL A 34 8.60 3.98 6.59
N GLY A 35 9.30 5.08 6.90
CA GLY A 35 10.17 5.17 8.07
C GLY A 35 9.44 4.91 9.39
N ARG A 36 8.19 5.37 9.55
CA ARG A 36 7.39 5.09 10.75
C ARG A 36 7.10 3.60 10.92
N THR A 37 6.82 2.88 9.83
CA THR A 37 6.66 1.42 9.88
C THR A 37 7.96 0.74 10.30
N CYS A 38 9.11 1.16 9.77
CA CYS A 38 10.41 0.63 10.19
C CYS A 38 10.67 0.88 11.68
N VAL A 39 10.38 2.08 12.18
CA VAL A 39 10.51 2.42 13.61
C VAL A 39 9.61 1.54 14.45
N PHE A 40 8.35 1.33 14.06
CA PHE A 40 7.45 0.42 14.74
C PHE A 40 8.00 -1.01 14.82
N LEU A 41 8.49 -1.56 13.70
CA LEU A 41 9.08 -2.90 13.65
C LEU A 41 10.33 -3.02 14.52
N ALA A 42 11.11 -1.95 14.66
CA ALA A 42 12.31 -1.92 15.50
C ALA A 42 12.04 -1.55 16.97
N SER A 43 10.81 -1.17 17.33
CA SER A 43 10.50 -0.56 18.63
C SER A 43 10.42 -1.50 19.83
N GLY A 44 10.47 -2.83 19.61
CA GLY A 44 10.15 -3.84 20.63
C GLY A 44 8.64 -4.03 20.86
N ALA A 45 7.78 -3.22 20.23
CA ALA A 45 6.33 -3.43 20.25
C ALA A 45 5.85 -4.46 19.21
N ALA A 46 6.76 -4.96 18.37
CA ALA A 46 6.47 -5.80 17.21
C ALA A 46 7.14 -7.18 17.29
N ASP A 47 7.47 -7.66 18.50
CA ASP A 47 8.28 -8.87 18.72
C ASP A 47 7.71 -10.15 18.08
N TYR A 48 6.39 -10.18 17.82
CA TYR A 48 5.72 -11.32 17.17
C TYR A 48 5.47 -11.13 15.67
N ILE A 49 5.93 -10.02 15.07
CA ILE A 49 5.79 -9.71 13.65
C ILE A 49 7.10 -10.09 12.95
N ASN A 50 7.15 -11.27 12.36
CA ASN A 50 8.31 -11.78 11.63
C ASN A 50 7.89 -12.59 10.40
N GLY A 51 8.80 -12.76 9.44
CA GLY A 51 8.60 -13.62 8.28
C GLY A 51 7.48 -13.18 7.33
N THR A 52 7.11 -11.90 7.33
CA THR A 52 5.99 -11.37 6.54
C THR A 52 6.37 -10.08 5.81
N THR A 53 5.62 -9.77 4.75
CA THR A 53 5.69 -8.50 4.02
C THR A 53 4.63 -7.55 4.56
N ILE A 54 5.01 -6.30 4.81
CA ILE A 54 4.07 -5.23 5.21
C ILE A 54 3.97 -4.25 4.06
N GLU A 55 2.79 -4.17 3.48
CA GLU A 55 2.49 -3.28 2.36
C GLU A 55 2.24 -1.85 2.85
N ILE A 56 2.90 -0.90 2.19
CA ILE A 56 2.82 0.54 2.51
C ILE A 56 2.52 1.29 1.21
N ASP A 57 1.35 1.02 0.64
CA ASP A 57 1.00 1.39 -0.74
C ASP A 57 -0.22 2.32 -0.84
N GLY A 58 -0.72 2.80 0.30
CA GLY A 58 -1.93 3.63 0.35
C GLY A 58 -3.22 2.90 -0.05
N GLY A 59 -3.22 1.56 0.01
CA GLY A 59 -4.33 0.68 -0.33
C GLY A 59 -4.39 0.30 -1.81
N MET A 60 -3.29 0.46 -2.55
CA MET A 60 -3.24 0.17 -3.98
C MET A 60 -3.53 -1.31 -4.26
N MET A 61 -2.98 -2.22 -3.45
CA MET A 61 -3.32 -3.63 -3.53
C MET A 61 -4.61 -3.89 -2.76
N PRO A 62 -5.61 -4.55 -3.37
CA PRO A 62 -6.68 -5.16 -2.60
C PRO A 62 -5.99 -6.20 -1.70
N GLY A 63 -5.90 -5.91 -0.39
CA GLY A 63 -5.07 -6.69 0.53
C GLY A 63 -5.27 -8.19 0.38
N VAL A 64 -4.22 -8.98 0.65
CA VAL A 64 -4.14 -10.45 0.50
C VAL A 64 -5.38 -11.21 0.98
N LEU A 65 -6.43 -11.15 0.17
CA LEU A 65 -7.48 -12.12 0.08
C LEU A 65 -7.07 -12.89 -1.16
N TYR A 66 -6.59 -14.12 -0.92
CA TYR A 66 -6.77 -15.22 -1.85
C TYR A 66 -8.09 -15.02 -2.59
N ASP A 67 -8.07 -15.22 -3.91
CA ASP A 67 -9.23 -15.18 -4.81
C ASP A 67 -10.55 -15.25 -4.03
N SER A 68 -11.39 -14.22 -4.16
CA SER A 68 -12.64 -13.98 -3.41
C SER A 68 -13.69 -15.10 -3.49
N GLY A 69 -13.32 -16.31 -3.91
CA GLY A 69 -14.08 -17.55 -3.94
C GLY A 69 -14.22 -18.29 -2.60
N LEU A 70 -13.93 -17.68 -1.45
CA LEU A 70 -14.59 -18.12 -0.22
C LEU A 70 -16.03 -17.62 -0.27
N LYS A 71 -16.90 -18.47 -0.81
CA LYS A 71 -18.35 -18.42 -0.61
C LYS A 71 -18.60 -18.04 0.84
N THR A 72 -19.33 -16.94 1.06
CA THR A 72 -19.77 -16.58 2.42
C THR A 72 -20.61 -17.75 2.97
N ILE A 73 -20.76 -17.89 4.30
CA ILE A 73 -21.60 -18.97 4.84
C ILE A 73 -23.05 -18.88 4.33
N THR A 74 -23.45 -17.69 3.90
CA THR A 74 -24.70 -17.40 3.19
C THR A 74 -24.78 -18.05 1.80
N ASP A 75 -23.65 -18.29 1.13
CA ASP A 75 -23.56 -18.97 -0.16
C ASP A 75 -23.37 -20.51 -0.03
N LEU A 76 -23.27 -21.01 1.21
CA LEU A 76 -23.11 -22.43 1.57
C LEU A 76 -24.35 -23.05 2.22
N LEU A 77 -25.36 -22.24 2.56
CA LEU A 77 -26.68 -22.66 3.06
C LEU A 77 -27.74 -22.48 1.97
#